data_AF-A0A9P5X205-F1
#
_entry.id   AF-A0A9P5X205-F1
#
_cell.length_a   1.000
_cell.length_b   1.000
_cell.length_c   1.000
_cell.angle_alpha   90.00
_cell.angle_beta   90.00
_cell.angle_gamma   90.00
#
_symmetry.space_group_name_H-M   'P 1'
#
loop_
_entity.id
_entity.type
_entity.pdbx_description
1 polymer ?
#
loop_
_entity_poly.entity_id
_entity_poly.type
_entity_poly.pdbx_seq_one_letter_code
_entity_poly.pdbx_strand_id
1 'polypeptide(L)'
;SSPMRTVRLGKSGLKVSKIILGTMQYGDPRWQPWVIGDEEEVTRHIKTAYDAGIQTFDTANVYSNGASEIVLGKAIKKLNLPRDEIVVMTKVTYFTFLLHAER
;
A
#
# COMPACT_ATOMS: atom_id res chain seq x y z
N SER A 1 -9.82 -19.12 -1.91
CA SER A 1 -10.41 -18.50 -3.11
C SER A 1 -9.56 -18.88 -4.31
N SER A 2 -10.13 -18.99 -5.51
CA SER A 2 -9.31 -19.14 -6.72
C SER A 2 -8.53 -17.84 -6.97
N PRO A 3 -7.22 -17.89 -7.26
CA PRO A 3 -6.42 -16.69 -7.42
C PRO A 3 -6.93 -15.84 -8.60
N MET A 4 -6.96 -14.52 -8.42
CA MET A 4 -7.28 -13.59 -9.50
C MET A 4 -6.27 -13.75 -10.64
N ARG A 5 -6.74 -13.71 -11.89
CA ARG A 5 -5.83 -13.78 -13.05
C ARG A 5 -4.93 -12.54 -13.08
N THR A 6 -3.62 -12.74 -12.97
CA THR A 6 -2.62 -11.68 -13.13
C THR A 6 -2.39 -11.34 -14.61
N VAL A 7 -1.94 -10.11 -14.87
CA VAL A 7 -1.62 -9.59 -16.20
C VAL A 7 -0.20 -9.03 -16.22
N ARG A 8 0.46 -9.06 -17.39
CA ARG A 8 1.80 -8.45 -17.54
C ARG A 8 1.68 -6.93 -17.56
N LEU A 9 2.51 -6.25 -16.76
CA LEU A 9 2.59 -4.78 -16.76
C LEU A 9 3.53 -4.30 -17.87
N GLY A 10 2.98 -4.11 -19.07
CA GLY A 10 3.74 -3.69 -20.24
C GLY A 10 4.95 -4.60 -20.52
N LYS A 11 6.13 -4.00 -20.72
CA LYS A 11 7.39 -4.70 -20.99
C LYS A 11 8.27 -4.93 -19.75
N SER A 12 7.78 -4.59 -18.54
CA SER A 12 8.58 -4.61 -17.30
C SER A 12 8.94 -6.01 -16.79
N GLY A 13 8.31 -7.06 -17.32
CA GLY A 13 8.41 -8.42 -16.78
C GLY A 13 7.53 -8.68 -15.55
N LEU A 14 6.98 -7.64 -14.91
CA LEU A 14 6.08 -7.78 -13.75
C LEU A 14 4.74 -8.39 -14.15
N LYS A 15 4.21 -9.24 -13.27
CA LYS A 15 2.82 -9.70 -13.28
C LYS A 15 2.09 -9.04 -12.11
N VAL A 16 0.99 -8.36 -12.39
CA VAL A 16 0.17 -7.64 -11.40
C VAL A 16 -1.26 -8.17 -11.39
N SER A 17 -1.97 -8.01 -10.28
CA SER A 17 -3.42 -8.23 -10.27
C SER A 17 -4.12 -7.23 -11.19
N LYS A 18 -5.23 -7.63 -11.83
CA LYS A 18 -5.99 -6.73 -12.73
C LYS A 18 -6.53 -5.49 -12.02
N ILE A 19 -6.77 -5.59 -10.72
CA ILE A 19 -7.12 -4.50 -9.83
C ILE A 19 -5.96 -4.29 -8.88
N ILE A 20 -5.56 -3.04 -8.66
CA ILE A 20 -4.49 -2.64 -7.74
C ILE A 20 -5.13 -1.87 -6.60
N LEU A 21 -4.77 -2.19 -5.36
CA LEU A 21 -5.22 -1.43 -4.20
C LEU A 21 -4.29 -0.24 -3.97
N GLY A 22 -4.80 0.98 -4.14
CA GLY A 22 -4.11 2.20 -3.70
C GLY A 22 -4.17 2.35 -2.18
N THR A 23 -3.11 2.92 -1.59
CA THR A 23 -2.97 3.06 -0.12
C THR A 23 -2.90 4.49 0.38
N MET A 24 -3.21 5.49 -0.45
CA MET A 24 -3.16 6.92 -0.10
C MET A 24 -4.03 7.27 1.12
N GLN A 25 -5.11 6.52 1.34
CA GLN A 25 -6.04 6.67 2.45
C GLN A 25 -5.52 6.11 3.78
N TYR A 26 -4.32 5.54 3.85
CA TYR A 26 -3.75 4.97 5.07
C TYR A 26 -2.64 5.85 5.63
N GLY A 27 -2.62 6.04 6.95
CA GLY A 27 -1.56 6.79 7.63
C GLY A 27 -2.10 7.71 8.72
N ASP A 28 -1.75 8.99 8.67
CA ASP A 28 -2.09 9.95 9.73
C ASP A 28 -3.24 10.88 9.30
N PRO A 29 -4.38 10.90 10.02
CA PRO A 29 -5.49 11.84 9.78
C PRO A 29 -5.12 13.32 9.80
N ARG A 30 -3.97 13.69 10.41
CA ARG A 30 -3.43 15.05 10.36
C ARG A 30 -2.95 15.45 8.96
N TRP A 31 -2.65 14.49 8.09
CA TRP A 31 -2.26 14.76 6.71
C TRP A 31 -3.46 15.21 5.87
N GLN A 32 -4.58 14.48 5.95
CA GLN A 32 -5.86 14.80 5.32
C GLN A 32 -7.02 14.17 6.11
N PRO A 33 -8.21 14.81 6.18
CA PRO A 33 -9.30 14.36 7.06
C PRO A 33 -9.93 13.01 6.68
N TRP A 34 -9.75 12.54 5.45
CA TRP A 34 -10.26 11.24 4.96
C TRP A 34 -9.27 10.08 5.18
N VAL A 35 -8.12 10.34 5.78
CA VAL A 35 -7.12 9.30 6.05
C VAL A 35 -7.58 8.44 7.23
N ILE A 36 -7.44 7.14 7.06
CA ILE A 36 -7.69 6.12 8.05
C ILE A 36 -6.41 5.93 8.87
N GLY A 37 -6.49 6.32 10.14
CA GLY A 37 -5.41 6.15 11.12
C GLY A 37 -5.51 4.88 11.99
N ASP A 38 -6.64 4.16 11.92
CA ASP A 38 -6.79 2.88 12.61
C ASP A 38 -6.05 1.77 11.83
N GLU A 39 -4.89 1.34 12.34
CA GLU A 39 -4.08 0.28 11.73
C GLU A 39 -4.82 -1.07 11.65
N GLU A 40 -5.79 -1.34 12.55
CA GLU A 40 -6.62 -2.55 12.47
C GLU A 40 -7.60 -2.47 11.31
N GLU A 41 -8.17 -1.30 11.05
CA GLU A 41 -9.01 -1.07 9.88
C GLU A 41 -8.22 -1.21 8.58
N VAL A 42 -7.02 -0.63 8.52
CA VAL A 42 -6.14 -0.80 7.36
C VAL A 42 -5.82 -2.29 7.16
N THR A 43 -5.48 -3.01 8.23
CA THR A 43 -5.22 -4.46 8.16
C THR A 43 -6.43 -5.22 7.62
N ARG A 44 -7.65 -4.89 8.06
CA ARG A 44 -8.89 -5.49 7.51
C ARG A 44 -9.02 -5.22 6.02
N HIS A 45 -8.78 -4.00 5.56
CA HIS A 45 -8.84 -3.65 4.14
C HIS A 45 -7.83 -4.43 3.29
N ILE A 46 -6.57 -4.51 3.75
CA ILE A 46 -5.53 -5.30 3.06
C ILE A 46 -5.92 -6.78 3.01
N LYS A 47 -6.44 -7.33 4.11
CA LYS A 47 -6.89 -8.72 4.17
C LYS A 47 -8.03 -8.98 3.18
N THR A 48 -9.07 -8.14 3.18
CA THR A 48 -10.21 -8.27 2.27
C THR A 48 -9.77 -8.21 0.80
N ALA A 49 -8.85 -7.30 0.47
CA ALA A 49 -8.29 -7.21 -0.88
C ALA A 49 -7.53 -8.48 -1.27
N TYR A 50 -6.66 -8.97 -0.38
CA TYR A 50 -5.88 -10.18 -0.61
C TYR A 50 -6.76 -11.43 -0.73
N ASP A 51 -7.77 -11.59 0.13
CA ASP A 51 -8.74 -12.69 0.08
C ASP A 51 -9.53 -12.70 -1.26
N ALA A 52 -9.78 -11.50 -1.82
CA ALA A 52 -10.39 -11.30 -3.14
C ALA A 52 -9.40 -11.50 -4.32
N GLY A 53 -8.15 -11.86 -4.03
CA GLY A 53 -7.09 -12.14 -5.00
C GLY A 53 -6.30 -10.92 -5.47
N ILE A 54 -6.45 -9.76 -4.82
CA ILE A 54 -5.64 -8.57 -5.11
C ILE A 54 -4.27 -8.76 -4.44
N GLN A 55 -3.23 -8.84 -5.25
CA GLN A 55 -1.85 -9.06 -4.79
C GLN A 55 -0.94 -7.87 -5.09
N THR A 56 -1.46 -6.81 -5.70
CA THR A 56 -0.69 -5.61 -6.05
C THR A 56 -1.18 -4.40 -5.27
N PHE A 57 -0.25 -3.74 -4.59
CA PHE A 57 -0.47 -2.58 -3.73
C PHE A 57 0.35 -1.39 -4.24
N ASP A 58 -0.29 -0.21 -4.31
CA ASP A 58 0.34 1.04 -4.74
C ASP A 58 0.41 2.03 -3.56
N THR A 59 1.62 2.52 -3.29
CA THR A 59 1.93 3.51 -2.25
C THR A 59 2.85 4.61 -2.77
N ALA A 60 3.26 5.54 -1.91
CA ALA A 60 4.24 6.58 -2.18
C ALA A 60 4.84 7.15 -0.88
N ASN A 61 6.08 7.66 -0.97
CA ASN A 61 6.75 8.35 0.15
C ASN A 61 6.00 9.60 0.65
N VAL A 62 5.16 10.21 -0.19
CA VAL A 62 4.37 11.41 0.16
C VAL A 62 3.02 11.09 0.80
N TYR A 63 2.52 9.85 0.68
CA TYR A 63 1.22 9.48 1.26
C TYR A 63 1.33 9.45 2.77
N SER A 64 0.61 10.37 3.43
CA SER A 64 0.74 10.64 4.86
C SER A 64 2.20 10.81 5.30
N ASN A 65 3.02 11.47 4.46
CA ASN A 65 4.43 11.71 4.73
C ASN A 65 5.21 10.42 5.09
N GLY A 66 4.95 9.34 4.34
CA GLY A 66 5.58 8.03 4.52
C GLY A 66 4.85 7.10 5.48
N ALA A 67 3.89 7.60 6.27
CA ALA A 67 3.11 6.75 7.18
C ALA A 67 2.32 5.66 6.44
N SER A 68 1.87 5.91 5.20
CA SER A 68 1.19 4.90 4.39
C SER A 68 2.07 3.66 4.14
N GLU A 69 3.36 3.86 3.82
CA GLU A 69 4.31 2.77 3.60
C GLU A 69 4.55 1.95 4.88
N ILE A 70 4.64 2.65 6.02
CA ILE A 70 4.81 2.01 7.34
C ILE A 70 3.59 1.15 7.68
N VAL A 71 2.38 1.70 7.56
CA VAL A 71 1.14 0.98 7.91
C VAL A 71 0.90 -0.20 6.95
N LEU A 72 1.14 -0.03 5.64
CA LEU A 72 1.07 -1.14 4.68
C LEU A 72 2.05 -2.25 5.05
N GLY A 73 3.30 -1.90 5.38
CA GLY A 73 4.32 -2.86 5.80
C GLY A 73 3.95 -3.61 7.08
N LYS A 74 3.34 -2.93 8.06
CA LYS A 74 2.82 -3.57 9.28
C LYS A 74 1.69 -4.54 8.97
N ALA A 75 0.72 -4.16 8.13
CA ALA A 75 -0.39 -5.02 7.73
C ALA A 75 0.10 -6.28 6.99
N ILE A 76 1.03 -6.14 6.04
CA ILE A 76 1.64 -7.26 5.30
C ILE A 76 2.29 -8.26 6.28
N LYS A 77 3.07 -7.76 7.25
CA LYS A 77 3.72 -8.60 8.28
C LYS A 77 2.69 -9.27 9.19
N LYS A 78 1.68 -8.52 9.66
CA LYS A 78 0.65 -9.01 10.58
C LYS A 78 -0.20 -10.13 9.95
N LEU A 79 -0.50 -10.00 8.67
CA LEU A 79 -1.25 -11.00 7.89
C LEU A 79 -0.38 -12.15 7.38
N ASN A 80 0.94 -12.09 7.60
CA ASN A 80 1.90 -13.06 7.09
C ASN A 80 1.77 -13.31 5.58
N LEU A 81 1.59 -12.24 4.80
CA LEU A 81 1.43 -12.37 3.34
C LEU A 81 2.78 -12.81 2.71
N PRO A 82 2.80 -13.82 1.83
CA PRO A 82 4.02 -14.26 1.16
C PRO A 82 4.61 -13.14 0.30
N ARG A 83 5.87 -12.76 0.55
CA ARG A 83 6.49 -11.60 -0.11
C ARG A 83 6.67 -11.82 -1.62
N ASP A 84 6.89 -13.06 -2.03
CA ASP A 84 7.04 -13.50 -3.42
C ASP A 84 5.72 -13.51 -4.20
N GLU A 85 4.58 -13.52 -3.50
CA GLU A 85 3.25 -13.47 -4.12
C GLU A 85 2.70 -12.06 -4.28
N ILE A 86 3.26 -11.07 -3.60
CA ILE A 86 2.78 -9.68 -3.65
C ILE A 86 3.70 -8.75 -4.43
N VAL A 87 3.10 -7.76 -5.07
CA VAL A 87 3.79 -6.66 -5.75
C VAL A 87 3.50 -5.38 -4.99
N VAL A 88 4.53 -4.74 -4.45
CA VAL A 88 4.45 -3.42 -3.81
C VAL A 88 5.10 -2.42 -4.75
N MET A 89 4.33 -1.44 -5.22
CA MET A 89 4.79 -0.35 -6.06
C MET A 89 4.81 0.92 -5.23
N THR A 90 5.93 1.64 -5.24
CA THR A 90 6.05 2.94 -4.57
C THR A 90 6.55 4.00 -5.54
N LYS A 91 6.49 5.25 -5.09
CA LYS A 91 6.93 6.45 -5.81
C LYS A 91 7.86 7.22 -4.89
N VAL A 92 8.76 7.97 -5.49
CA VAL A 92 9.63 8.92 -4.78
C VAL A 92 9.47 10.29 -5.40
N THR A 93 9.02 11.25 -4.61
CA THR A 93 8.97 12.67 -4.99
C THR A 93 9.01 13.53 -3.74
N TYR A 94 9.65 14.70 -3.83
CA TYR A 94 9.90 15.64 -2.72
C TYR A 94 10.66 15.02 -1.53
N PHE A 95 11.66 15.73 -0.98
CA PHE A 95 12.33 15.27 0.23
C PHE A 95 11.38 15.42 1.42
N THR A 96 10.80 14.30 1.86
CA THR A 96 9.96 14.18 3.07
C THR A 96 10.63 14.82 4.31
N PHE A 97 11.97 14.87 4.35
CA PHE A 97 12.76 15.54 5.40
C PHE A 97 12.69 17.07 5.39
N LEU A 98 12.54 17.73 4.23
CA LEU A 98 12.54 19.20 4.15
C LEU A 98 11.23 19.82 4.66
N LEU A 99 10.14 19.06 4.70
CA LEU A 99 8.86 19.51 5.29
C LEU A 99 8.85 19.46 6.83
N HIS A 100 9.84 18.83 7.46
CA HIS A 100 9.98 18.73 8.92
C HIS A 100 11.02 19.70 9.49
N ALA A 101 11.73 20.45 8.63
CA ALA A 101 12.74 21.42 9.07
C ALA A 101 12.14 22.76 9.55
N GLU A 102 10.82 22.94 9.48
CA GLU A 102 10.11 24.15 9.92
C GLU A 102 9.08 23.89 11.04
N ARG A 103 9.27 22.85 11.86
CA ARG A 103 8.50 22.65 13.10
C ARG A 103 9.40 22.53 14.32
#